data_AF-A0AA96N0X8-F1
#
_entry.id   AF-A0AA96N0X8-F1
#
_cell.length_a   1.000
_cell.length_b   1.000
_cell.length_c   1.000
_cell.angle_alpha   90.00
_cell.angle_beta   90.00
_cell.angle_gamma   90.00
#
_symmetry.space_group_name_H-M   'P 1'
#
loop_
_entity.id
_entity.type
_entity.pdbx_description
1 polymer ?
#
loop_
_entity_poly.entity_id
_entity_poly.type
_entity_poly.pdbx_seq_one_letter_code
_entity_poly.pdbx_strand_id
1 'polypeptide(L)'
;MKNFVRLIGPSLMILIGLQLLESVVVTFVLFYSWLLAVPLIDKAFPKERVQITKQAIVLGLGSGLLFFLFVFGVLKWLHTYLLDIGELRALLMKWGFTGPGEIGLVLVLLLANPILEELYWRGYMYEKLRAKGKAVYTILMTASFYTLYHLLSVIPIFQGVSSVAAILPVLIAGLFWGYTREKTGSIIAAVISHVLGDLGIVASYWLILR
;
A
#
# COMPACT_ATOMS: atom_id res chain seq x y z
N MET A 1 3.83 -15.73 17.68
CA MET A 1 3.53 -14.29 17.84
C MET A 1 2.03 -14.07 18.12
N LYS A 2 1.62 -12.99 18.79
CA LYS A 2 0.18 -12.62 18.95
C LYS A 2 -0.31 -11.85 17.71
N ASN A 3 -1.59 -11.95 17.36
CA ASN A 3 -2.13 -11.26 16.16
C ASN A 3 -1.97 -9.75 16.20
N PHE A 4 -2.10 -9.13 17.37
CA PHE A 4 -1.87 -7.70 17.54
C PHE A 4 -0.46 -7.27 17.10
N VAL A 5 0.58 -8.04 17.45
CA VAL A 5 1.97 -7.74 17.06
C VAL A 5 2.13 -7.82 15.53
N ARG A 6 1.48 -8.79 14.89
CA ARG A 6 1.49 -8.91 13.42
C ARG A 6 0.77 -7.73 12.75
N LEU A 7 -0.33 -7.27 13.33
CA LEU A 7 -1.07 -6.12 12.80
C LEU A 7 -0.28 -4.82 12.91
N ILE A 8 0.32 -4.54 14.06
CA ILE A 8 1.03 -3.27 14.29
C ILE A 8 2.46 -3.26 13.73
N GLY A 9 3.07 -4.43 13.53
CA GLY A 9 4.45 -4.57 13.09
C GLY A 9 4.84 -3.73 11.87
N PRO A 10 4.09 -3.76 10.75
CA PRO A 10 4.38 -2.94 9.58
C PRO A 10 4.40 -1.43 9.91
N SER A 11 3.47 -0.95 10.73
CA SER A 11 3.46 0.45 11.20
C SER A 11 4.68 0.79 12.04
N LEU A 12 5.14 -0.13 12.90
CA LEU A 12 6.38 0.07 13.66
C LEU A 12 7.60 0.13 12.75
N MET A 13 7.65 -0.70 11.70
CA MET A 13 8.77 -0.68 10.73
C MET A 13 8.83 0.66 9.98
N ILE A 14 7.67 1.18 9.55
CA ILE A 14 7.60 2.50 8.92
C ILE A 14 7.96 3.62 9.92
N LEU A 15 7.42 3.58 11.14
CA LEU A 15 7.72 4.57 12.18
C LEU A 15 9.23 4.64 12.45
N ILE A 16 9.87 3.48 12.66
CA ILE A 16 11.30 3.40 12.95
C ILE A 16 12.11 3.88 11.75
N GLY A 17 11.87 3.33 10.56
CA GLY A 17 12.68 3.67 9.39
C GLY A 17 12.50 5.11 8.92
N LEU A 18 11.25 5.56 8.81
CA LEU A 18 10.92 6.81 8.14
C LEU A 18 10.86 8.00 9.09
N GLN A 19 10.24 7.83 10.25
CA GLN A 19 9.98 8.96 11.17
C GLN A 19 11.09 9.14 12.19
N LEU A 20 11.71 8.06 12.67
CA LEU A 20 12.80 8.13 13.66
C LEU A 20 14.18 8.20 13.02
N LEU A 21 14.43 7.40 11.98
CA LEU A 21 15.73 7.31 11.31
C LEU A 21 15.81 8.14 10.02
N GLU A 22 14.70 8.74 9.58
CA GLU A 22 14.61 9.56 8.36
C GLU A 22 15.21 8.89 7.11
N SER A 23 15.15 7.56 7.03
CA SER A 23 15.81 6.78 5.97
C SER A 23 14.83 5.88 5.24
N VAL A 24 14.56 6.20 3.97
CA VAL A 24 13.66 5.39 3.13
C VAL A 24 14.25 4.01 2.82
N VAL A 25 15.58 3.92 2.66
CA VAL A 25 16.25 2.62 2.46
C VAL A 25 16.04 1.70 3.66
N VAL A 26 16.28 2.21 4.88
CA VAL A 26 16.03 1.44 6.11
C VAL A 26 14.54 1.10 6.25
N THR A 27 13.67 2.05 5.91
CA THR A 27 12.21 1.84 5.89
C THR A 27 11.83 0.67 4.99
N PHE A 28 12.30 0.64 3.75
CA PHE A 28 12.01 -0.43 2.79
C PHE A 28 12.55 -1.77 3.29
N VAL A 29 13.79 -1.80 3.79
CA VAL A 29 14.38 -3.03 4.33
C VAL A 29 13.55 -3.56 5.50
N LEU A 30 13.24 -2.72 6.50
CA LEU A 30 12.47 -3.14 7.68
C LEU A 30 11.06 -3.60 7.29
N PHE A 31 10.35 -2.80 6.49
CA PHE A 31 8.96 -3.04 6.12
C PHE A 31 8.82 -4.30 5.26
N TYR A 32 9.53 -4.40 4.14
CA TYR A 32 9.42 -5.56 3.25
C TYR A 32 9.97 -6.84 3.88
N SER A 33 11.03 -6.74 4.71
CA SER A 33 11.50 -7.89 5.49
C SER A 33 10.43 -8.38 6.46
N TRP A 34 9.69 -7.49 7.11
CA TRP A 34 8.57 -7.88 7.97
C TRP A 34 7.46 -8.60 7.18
N LEU A 35 7.02 -8.00 6.07
CA LEU A 35 5.94 -8.56 5.24
C LEU A 35 6.29 -9.96 4.73
N LEU A 36 7.56 -10.24 4.45
CA LEU A 36 8.01 -11.54 3.97
C LEU A 36 8.35 -12.53 5.10
N ALA A 37 9.15 -12.10 6.09
CA ALA A 37 9.67 -13.00 7.12
C ALA A 37 8.58 -13.51 8.05
N VAL A 38 7.60 -12.68 8.42
CA VAL A 38 6.57 -13.07 9.39
C VAL A 38 5.67 -14.20 8.88
N PRO A 39 5.13 -14.16 7.64
CA PRO A 39 4.42 -15.29 7.06
C PRO A 39 5.27 -16.57 6.94
N LEU A 40 6.56 -16.44 6.64
CA LEU A 40 7.49 -17.57 6.50
C LEU A 40 7.79 -18.23 7.86
N ILE A 41 8.08 -17.44 8.89
CA ILE A 41 8.29 -17.92 10.27
C ILE A 41 7.06 -18.67 10.78
N ASP A 42 5.88 -18.13 10.51
CA ASP A 42 4.60 -18.74 10.87
C ASP A 42 4.22 -19.94 9.97
N LYS A 43 5.01 -20.26 8.94
CA LYS A 43 4.74 -21.29 7.92
C LYS A 43 3.33 -21.18 7.31
N ALA A 44 2.83 -19.97 7.16
CA ALA A 44 1.45 -19.68 6.75
C ALA A 44 1.41 -18.84 5.47
N PHE A 45 2.31 -19.15 4.52
CA PHE A 45 2.35 -18.45 3.24
C PHE A 45 1.08 -18.77 2.42
N PRO A 46 0.34 -17.76 1.93
CA PRO A 46 -1.02 -17.92 1.41
C PRO A 46 -1.04 -18.39 -0.05
N LYS A 47 -0.34 -19.49 -0.38
CA LYS A 47 -0.18 -20.00 -1.76
C LYS A 47 -1.52 -20.21 -2.47
N GLU A 48 -2.49 -20.78 -1.77
CA GLU A 48 -3.83 -21.07 -2.30
C GLU A 48 -4.64 -19.82 -2.62
N ARG A 49 -4.24 -18.64 -2.13
CA ARG A 49 -4.94 -17.37 -2.41
C ARG A 49 -4.36 -16.64 -3.63
N VAL A 50 -3.27 -17.15 -4.20
CA VAL A 50 -2.64 -16.64 -5.43
C VAL A 50 -3.18 -17.40 -6.64
N GLN A 51 -4.51 -17.44 -6.76
CA GLN A 51 -5.18 -18.11 -7.88
C GLN A 51 -5.59 -17.08 -8.92
N ILE A 52 -5.06 -17.21 -10.12
CA ILE A 52 -5.43 -16.36 -11.26
C ILE A 52 -6.72 -16.92 -11.85
N THR A 53 -7.79 -16.12 -11.79
CA THR A 53 -9.08 -16.44 -12.39
C THR A 53 -9.52 -15.31 -13.30
N LYS A 54 -10.34 -15.61 -14.32
CA LYS A 54 -10.91 -14.58 -15.20
C LYS A 54 -11.66 -13.52 -14.41
N GLN A 55 -12.43 -13.92 -13.40
CA GLN A 55 -13.15 -13.00 -12.52
C GLN A 55 -12.19 -12.08 -11.76
N ALA A 56 -11.09 -12.62 -11.21
CA ALA A 56 -10.11 -11.83 -10.50
C ALA A 56 -9.40 -10.81 -11.41
N ILE A 57 -9.07 -11.20 -12.64
CA ILE A 57 -8.48 -10.30 -13.64
C ILE A 57 -9.44 -9.17 -13.99
N VAL A 58 -10.70 -9.48 -14.31
CA VAL A 58 -11.69 -8.46 -14.70
C VAL A 58 -11.97 -7.49 -13.56
N LEU A 59 -12.18 -8.00 -12.34
CA LEU A 59 -12.39 -7.14 -11.16
C LEU A 59 -11.15 -6.30 -10.85
N GLY A 60 -9.96 -6.89 -10.96
CA GLY A 60 -8.69 -6.21 -10.73
C GLY A 60 -8.44 -5.08 -11.73
N LEU A 61 -8.60 -5.34 -13.03
CA LEU A 61 -8.44 -4.34 -14.08
C LEU A 61 -9.50 -3.24 -13.99
N GLY A 62 -10.77 -3.60 -13.80
CA GLY A 62 -11.87 -2.63 -13.73
C GLY A 62 -11.73 -1.71 -12.52
N SER A 63 -11.50 -2.27 -11.34
CA SER A 63 -11.29 -1.45 -10.12
C SER A 63 -9.95 -0.71 -10.12
N GLY A 64 -8.90 -1.32 -10.66
CA GLY A 64 -7.59 -0.69 -10.77
C GLY A 64 -7.60 0.51 -11.70
N LEU A 65 -8.29 0.43 -12.84
CA LEU A 65 -8.48 1.58 -13.73
C LEU A 65 -9.25 2.69 -13.01
N LEU A 66 -10.26 2.36 -12.22
CA LEU A 66 -10.99 3.35 -11.42
C LEU A 66 -10.07 4.02 -10.40
N PHE A 67 -9.26 3.27 -9.67
CA PHE A 67 -8.30 3.85 -8.71
C PHE A 67 -7.20 4.66 -9.41
N PHE A 68 -6.67 4.19 -10.54
CA PHE A 68 -5.74 4.94 -11.37
C PHE A 68 -6.33 6.30 -11.73
N LEU A 69 -7.53 6.33 -12.33
CA LEU A 69 -8.19 7.55 -12.77
C LEU A 69 -8.50 8.48 -11.59
N PHE A 70 -8.90 7.92 -10.45
CA PHE A 70 -9.17 8.68 -9.25
C PHE A 70 -7.88 9.32 -8.69
N VAL A 71 -6.83 8.55 -8.42
CA VAL A 71 -5.57 9.03 -7.86
C VAL A 71 -4.93 10.04 -8.80
N PHE A 72 -4.77 9.67 -10.07
CA PHE A 72 -4.16 10.54 -11.07
C PHE A 72 -4.98 11.82 -11.28
N GLY A 73 -6.31 11.70 -11.40
CA GLY A 73 -7.20 12.83 -11.62
C GLY A 73 -7.20 13.82 -10.45
N VAL A 74 -7.31 13.31 -9.22
CA VAL A 74 -7.27 14.13 -8.00
C VAL A 74 -5.94 14.87 -7.89
N LEU A 75 -4.81 14.17 -8.04
CA LEU A 75 -3.50 14.82 -7.98
C LEU A 75 -3.31 15.81 -9.13
N LYS A 76 -3.70 15.46 -10.35
CA LYS A 76 -3.59 16.38 -11.50
C LYS A 76 -4.35 17.69 -11.25
N TRP A 77 -5.57 17.63 -10.70
CA TRP A 77 -6.40 18.81 -10.53
C TRP A 77 -6.17 19.57 -9.23
N LEU A 78 -5.80 18.87 -8.15
CA LEU A 78 -5.71 19.44 -6.81
C LEU A 78 -4.28 19.50 -6.24
N HIS A 79 -3.24 19.14 -7.00
CA HIS A 79 -1.86 19.11 -6.49
C HIS A 79 -1.44 20.42 -5.81
N THR A 80 -1.83 21.60 -6.31
CA THR A 80 -1.47 22.89 -5.70
C THR A 80 -2.07 23.09 -4.30
N TYR A 81 -3.18 22.41 -3.99
CA TYR A 81 -3.81 22.42 -2.68
C TYR A 81 -3.35 21.26 -1.79
N LEU A 82 -2.89 20.16 -2.39
CA LEU A 82 -2.52 18.93 -1.67
C LEU A 82 -1.02 18.83 -1.38
N LEU A 83 -0.17 19.44 -2.19
CA LEU A 83 1.28 19.27 -2.19
C LEU A 83 1.98 20.62 -2.22
N ASP A 84 3.03 20.77 -1.43
CA ASP A 84 4.07 21.76 -1.70
C ASP A 84 5.10 21.13 -2.65
N ILE A 85 5.09 21.56 -3.91
CA ILE A 85 5.94 20.98 -4.95
C ILE A 85 7.43 21.24 -4.68
N GLY A 86 7.77 22.38 -4.08
CA GLY A 86 9.15 22.75 -3.76
C GLY A 86 9.70 21.87 -2.65
N GLU A 87 8.95 21.74 -1.55
CA GLU A 87 9.31 20.88 -0.43
C GLU A 87 9.33 19.40 -0.82
N LEU A 88 8.35 18.95 -1.59
CA LEU A 88 8.28 17.54 -2.03
C LEU A 88 9.45 17.18 -2.94
N ARG A 89 9.86 18.07 -3.86
CA ARG A 89 11.08 17.85 -4.67
C ARG A 89 12.32 17.75 -3.79
N ALA A 90 12.47 18.66 -2.82
CA ALA A 90 13.59 18.63 -1.88
C ALA A 90 13.61 17.34 -1.05
N LEU A 91 12.44 16.86 -0.63
CA LEU A 91 12.28 15.61 0.10
C LEU A 91 12.68 14.39 -0.74
N LEU A 92 12.20 14.30 -1.98
CA LEU A 92 12.55 13.21 -2.89
C LEU A 92 14.06 13.20 -3.18
N MET A 93 14.69 14.37 -3.32
CA MET A 93 16.15 14.47 -3.42
C MET A 93 16.86 13.96 -2.17
N LYS A 94 16.41 14.38 -0.97
CA LYS A 94 16.95 13.90 0.32
C LYS A 94 16.82 12.38 0.47
N TRP A 95 15.74 11.80 -0.03
CA TRP A 95 15.49 10.36 -0.03
C TRP A 95 16.25 9.58 -1.10
N GLY A 96 17.00 10.27 -1.98
CA GLY A 96 17.78 9.63 -3.04
C GLY A 96 16.95 9.21 -4.25
N PHE A 97 15.74 9.73 -4.40
CA PHE A 97 14.86 9.49 -5.55
C PHE A 97 15.11 10.49 -6.68
N THR A 98 16.35 10.50 -7.16
CA THR A 98 16.79 11.24 -8.34
C THR A 98 17.59 10.33 -9.28
N GLY A 99 17.46 10.58 -10.59
CA GLY A 99 18.19 9.80 -11.60
C GLY A 99 17.88 8.29 -11.50
N PRO A 100 18.88 7.39 -11.33
CA PRO A 100 18.63 5.95 -11.21
C PRO A 100 17.72 5.55 -10.03
N GLY A 101 17.70 6.35 -8.95
CA GLY A 101 16.86 6.10 -7.77
C GLY A 101 15.35 6.19 -8.08
N GLU A 102 14.97 7.02 -9.06
CA GLU A 102 13.58 7.15 -9.52
C GLU A 102 13.08 5.84 -10.13
N ILE A 103 13.89 5.21 -10.98
CA ILE A 103 13.56 3.92 -11.61
C ILE A 103 13.43 2.83 -10.55
N GLY A 104 14.35 2.82 -9.57
CA GLY A 104 14.27 1.91 -8.43
C GLY A 104 12.96 2.05 -7.66
N LEU A 105 12.55 3.29 -7.36
CA LEU A 105 11.27 3.55 -6.70
C LEU A 105 10.07 3.08 -7.52
N VAL A 106 10.04 3.35 -8.83
CA VAL A 106 8.96 2.90 -9.72
C VAL A 106 8.85 1.38 -9.73
N LEU A 107 9.97 0.66 -9.80
CA LEU A 107 9.96 -0.80 -9.76
C LEU A 107 9.46 -1.33 -8.41
N VAL A 108 9.87 -0.70 -7.31
CA VAL A 108 9.36 -1.06 -5.98
C VAL A 108 7.86 -0.84 -5.90
N LEU A 109 7.37 0.35 -6.28
CA LEU A 109 5.95 0.70 -6.21
C LEU A 109 5.08 -0.17 -7.13
N LEU A 110 5.51 -0.46 -8.36
CA LEU A 110 4.64 -1.18 -9.31
C LEU A 110 4.76 -2.70 -9.23
N LEU A 111 5.83 -3.23 -8.62
CA LEU A 111 6.06 -4.68 -8.58
C LEU A 111 6.12 -5.20 -7.15
N ALA A 112 7.10 -4.75 -6.36
CA ALA A 112 7.35 -5.33 -5.04
C ALA A 112 6.23 -4.97 -4.05
N ASN A 113 5.84 -3.70 -4.01
CA ASN A 113 4.90 -3.15 -3.05
C ASN A 113 3.53 -3.85 -3.10
N PRO A 114 2.78 -3.80 -4.22
CA PRO A 114 1.45 -4.38 -4.30
C PRO A 114 1.47 -5.89 -4.06
N ILE A 115 2.51 -6.60 -4.52
CA ILE A 115 2.59 -8.05 -4.31
C ILE A 115 2.81 -8.37 -2.83
N LEU A 116 3.81 -7.76 -2.19
CA LEU A 116 4.15 -8.08 -0.80
C LEU A 116 3.08 -7.61 0.18
N GLU A 117 2.49 -6.45 -0.05
CA GLU A 117 1.41 -5.92 0.77
C GLU A 117 0.15 -6.78 0.67
N GLU A 118 -0.29 -7.14 -0.54
CA GLU A 118 -1.48 -7.99 -0.69
C GLU A 118 -1.25 -9.42 -0.19
N LEU A 119 -0.05 -9.98 -0.37
CA LEU A 119 0.32 -11.26 0.24
C LEU A 119 0.23 -11.20 1.76
N TYR A 120 0.73 -10.14 2.38
CA TYR A 120 0.71 -10.01 3.83
C TYR A 120 -0.70 -9.73 4.35
N TRP A 121 -1.40 -8.73 3.81
CA TRP A 121 -2.68 -8.26 4.34
C TRP A 121 -3.84 -9.15 3.95
N ARG A 122 -4.01 -9.43 2.64
CA ARG A 122 -5.18 -10.14 2.09
C ARG A 122 -4.95 -11.65 2.04
N GLY A 123 -3.70 -12.07 1.92
CA GLY A 123 -3.31 -13.46 2.02
C GLY A 123 -3.17 -13.92 3.48
N TYR A 124 -2.13 -13.46 4.16
CA TYR A 124 -1.71 -13.99 5.46
C TYR A 124 -2.55 -13.49 6.66
N MET A 125 -2.63 -12.18 6.86
CA MET A 125 -3.31 -11.60 8.02
C MET A 125 -4.82 -11.80 7.95
N TYR A 126 -5.40 -11.65 6.76
CA TYR A 126 -6.81 -11.94 6.53
C TYR A 126 -7.16 -13.37 6.96
N GLU A 127 -6.40 -14.38 6.50
CA GLU A 127 -6.65 -15.78 6.88
C GLU A 127 -6.59 -16.00 8.39
N LYS A 128 -5.55 -15.47 9.06
CA LYS A 128 -5.40 -15.64 10.51
C LYS A 128 -6.55 -15.04 11.31
N LEU A 129 -7.07 -13.89 10.89
CA LEU A 129 -8.20 -13.24 11.55
C LEU A 129 -9.51 -13.93 11.19
N ARG A 130 -9.69 -14.29 9.92
CA ARG A 130 -10.92 -14.92 9.40
C ARG A 130 -11.14 -16.31 9.98
N ALA A 131 -10.09 -17.06 10.26
CA ALA A 131 -10.16 -18.38 10.90
C ALA A 131 -10.85 -18.35 12.29
N LYS A 132 -10.89 -17.21 12.97
CA LYS A 132 -11.48 -17.05 14.30
C LYS A 132 -12.56 -15.97 14.37
N GLY A 133 -12.90 -15.33 13.25
CA GLY A 133 -13.70 -14.12 13.23
C GLY A 133 -14.60 -13.99 11.99
N LYS A 134 -15.50 -13.00 12.03
CA LYS A 134 -16.41 -12.69 10.92
C LYS A 134 -15.67 -11.96 9.80
N ALA A 135 -16.17 -12.10 8.57
CA ALA A 135 -15.63 -11.42 7.40
C ALA A 135 -15.53 -9.90 7.59
N VAL A 136 -16.60 -9.26 8.07
CA VAL A 136 -16.66 -7.81 8.31
C VAL A 136 -15.55 -7.35 9.26
N TYR A 137 -15.41 -8.03 10.40
CA TYR A 137 -14.34 -7.72 11.36
C TYR A 137 -12.95 -7.87 10.72
N THR A 138 -12.74 -8.93 9.96
CA THR A 138 -11.46 -9.21 9.29
C THR A 138 -11.11 -8.12 8.27
N ILE A 139 -12.09 -7.70 7.46
CA ILE A 139 -11.95 -6.62 6.48
C ILE A 139 -11.61 -5.31 7.18
N LEU A 140 -12.38 -4.94 8.21
CA LEU A 140 -12.14 -3.70 8.95
C LEU A 140 -10.75 -3.69 9.57
N MET A 141 -10.36 -4.76 10.27
CA MET A 141 -9.06 -4.81 10.94
C MET A 141 -7.89 -4.75 9.97
N THR A 142 -7.93 -5.52 8.89
CA THR A 142 -6.86 -5.50 7.88
C THR A 142 -6.78 -4.15 7.18
N ALA A 143 -7.92 -3.55 6.82
CA ALA A 143 -7.95 -2.22 6.20
C ALA A 143 -7.45 -1.13 7.14
N SER A 144 -7.87 -1.12 8.41
CA SER A 144 -7.45 -0.09 9.38
C SER A 144 -5.94 -0.11 9.64
N PHE A 145 -5.34 -1.28 9.84
CA PHE A 145 -3.89 -1.39 10.05
C PHE A 145 -3.09 -1.18 8.76
N TYR A 146 -3.65 -1.54 7.60
CA TYR A 146 -3.11 -1.17 6.30
C TYR A 146 -3.03 0.36 6.12
N THR A 147 -4.12 1.06 6.43
CA THR A 147 -4.17 2.53 6.39
C THR A 147 -3.25 3.17 7.44
N LEU A 148 -3.07 2.55 8.61
CA LEU A 148 -2.28 3.12 9.69
C LEU A 148 -0.82 3.37 9.31
N TYR A 149 -0.15 2.42 8.65
CA TYR A 149 1.23 2.68 8.23
C TYR A 149 1.31 3.63 7.04
N HIS A 150 0.28 3.66 6.18
CA HIS A 150 0.19 4.64 5.10
C HIS A 150 0.08 6.06 5.64
N LEU A 151 -0.64 6.28 6.75
CA LEU A 151 -0.67 7.59 7.42
C LEU A 151 0.76 8.08 7.73
N LEU A 152 1.62 7.18 8.25
CA LEU A 152 3.02 7.51 8.55
C LEU A 152 3.84 7.82 7.30
N SER A 153 3.49 7.24 6.15
CA SER A 153 4.16 7.50 4.87
C SER A 153 3.68 8.78 4.18
N VAL A 154 2.41 9.16 4.33
CA VAL A 154 1.83 10.34 3.65
C VAL A 154 2.04 11.65 4.41
N ILE A 155 2.25 11.61 5.73
CA ILE A 155 2.56 12.79 6.56
C ILE A 155 3.67 13.66 5.94
N PRO A 156 4.85 13.12 5.58
CA PRO A 156 5.92 13.95 5.02
C PRO A 156 5.68 14.39 3.56
N ILE A 157 4.70 13.81 2.85
CA ILE A 157 4.47 14.05 1.42
C ILE A 157 3.41 15.13 1.18
N PHE A 158 2.34 15.10 1.96
CA PHE A 158 1.19 15.99 1.81
C PHE A 158 1.28 17.17 2.78
N GLN A 159 0.73 18.33 2.39
CA GLN A 159 0.81 19.54 3.20
C GLN A 159 -0.34 19.67 4.21
N GLY A 160 -0.02 19.96 5.47
CA GLY A 160 -1.01 20.30 6.50
C GLY A 160 -2.11 19.24 6.71
N VAL A 161 -3.38 19.65 6.68
CA VAL A 161 -4.53 18.76 6.92
C VAL A 161 -4.73 17.76 5.77
N SER A 162 -4.17 18.03 4.59
CA SER A 162 -4.33 17.14 3.43
C SER A 162 -3.70 15.76 3.64
N SER A 163 -2.68 15.64 4.51
CA SER A 163 -2.07 14.35 4.88
C SER A 163 -3.05 13.44 5.62
N VAL A 164 -3.97 14.01 6.40
CA VAL A 164 -5.06 13.26 7.04
C VAL A 164 -6.13 12.91 6.01
N ALA A 165 -6.45 13.81 5.08
CA ALA A 165 -7.41 13.52 4.02
C ALA A 165 -6.94 12.41 3.07
N ALA A 166 -5.62 12.34 2.81
CA ALA A 166 -5.00 11.35 1.94
C ALA A 166 -5.18 9.89 2.41
N ILE A 167 -5.49 9.66 3.70
CA ILE A 167 -5.73 8.31 4.21
C ILE A 167 -7.12 7.77 3.83
N LEU A 168 -8.09 8.64 3.50
CA LEU A 168 -9.46 8.20 3.20
C LEU A 168 -9.50 7.34 1.94
N PRO A 169 -8.91 7.73 0.80
CA PRO A 169 -8.80 6.85 -0.36
C PRO A 169 -8.08 5.53 -0.05
N VAL A 170 -7.01 5.59 0.76
CA VAL A 170 -6.24 4.40 1.17
C VAL A 170 -7.10 3.44 1.98
N LEU A 171 -7.92 3.95 2.91
CA LEU A 171 -8.87 3.14 3.68
C LEU A 171 -9.95 2.53 2.79
N ILE A 172 -10.50 3.31 1.84
CA ILE A 172 -11.50 2.81 0.90
C ILE A 172 -10.93 1.68 0.03
N ALA A 173 -9.73 1.85 -0.51
CA ALA A 173 -9.02 0.80 -1.23
C ALA A 173 -8.76 -0.42 -0.33
N GLY A 174 -8.32 -0.16 0.92
CA GLY A 174 -8.20 -1.11 2.02
C GLY A 174 -9.40 -2.05 2.15
N LEU A 175 -10.56 -1.44 2.40
CA LEU A 175 -11.85 -2.10 2.58
C LEU A 175 -12.30 -2.82 1.32
N PHE A 176 -12.18 -2.18 0.16
CA PHE A 176 -12.59 -2.72 -1.13
C PHE A 176 -11.79 -3.99 -1.48
N TRP A 177 -10.47 -3.96 -1.37
CA TRP A 177 -9.64 -5.14 -1.64
C TRP A 177 -9.90 -6.27 -0.64
N GLY A 178 -10.14 -5.95 0.63
CA GLY A 178 -10.56 -6.95 1.63
C GLY A 178 -11.90 -7.60 1.28
N TYR A 179 -12.88 -6.82 0.81
CA TYR A 179 -14.16 -7.31 0.32
C TYR A 179 -14.03 -8.19 -0.92
N THR A 180 -13.30 -7.71 -1.94
CA THR A 180 -13.07 -8.46 -3.18
C THR A 180 -12.37 -9.78 -2.89
N ARG A 181 -11.38 -9.78 -1.98
CA ARG A 181 -10.72 -11.00 -1.53
C ARG A 181 -11.69 -11.97 -0.87
N GLU A 182 -12.59 -11.52 0.01
CA GLU A 182 -13.58 -12.42 0.65
C GLU A 182 -14.52 -13.03 -0.38
N LYS A 183 -14.95 -12.25 -1.36
CA LYS A 183 -15.89 -12.70 -2.39
C LYS A 183 -15.28 -13.64 -3.42
N THR A 184 -14.02 -13.43 -3.76
CA THR A 184 -13.35 -14.19 -4.83
C THR A 184 -12.45 -15.30 -4.31
N GLY A 185 -12.06 -15.27 -3.03
CA GLY A 185 -11.08 -16.18 -2.45
C GLY A 185 -9.65 -15.98 -2.98
N SER A 186 -9.41 -14.98 -3.82
CA SER A 186 -8.12 -14.70 -4.46
C SER A 186 -7.65 -13.28 -4.16
N ILE A 187 -6.34 -13.11 -4.01
CA ILE A 187 -5.71 -11.79 -3.85
C ILE A 187 -5.39 -11.12 -5.20
N ILE A 188 -5.49 -11.84 -6.32
CA ILE A 188 -5.03 -11.35 -7.64
C ILE A 188 -5.79 -10.10 -8.08
N ALA A 189 -7.10 -10.02 -7.79
CA ALA A 189 -7.86 -8.81 -8.08
C ALA A 189 -7.33 -7.60 -7.30
N ALA A 190 -7.00 -7.79 -6.02
CA ALA A 190 -6.42 -6.74 -5.20
C ALA A 190 -5.03 -6.34 -5.71
N VAL A 191 -4.16 -7.29 -6.05
CA VAL A 191 -2.82 -7.01 -6.59
C VAL A 191 -2.89 -6.18 -7.87
N ILE A 192 -3.68 -6.60 -8.86
CA ILE A 192 -3.83 -5.85 -10.13
C ILE A 192 -4.40 -4.46 -9.87
N SER A 193 -5.41 -4.37 -9.02
CA SER A 193 -6.06 -3.11 -8.64
C SER A 193 -5.07 -2.15 -7.97
N HIS A 194 -4.24 -2.67 -7.07
CA HIS A 194 -3.20 -1.95 -6.34
C HIS A 194 -2.10 -1.45 -7.28
N VAL A 195 -1.56 -2.31 -8.17
CA VAL A 195 -0.55 -1.92 -9.18
C VAL A 195 -1.04 -0.73 -10.01
N LEU A 196 -2.31 -0.75 -10.45
CA LEU A 196 -2.88 0.35 -11.24
C LEU A 196 -3.13 1.61 -10.40
N GLY A 197 -3.49 1.47 -9.12
CA GLY A 197 -3.54 2.60 -8.18
C GLY A 197 -2.18 3.28 -8.01
N ASP A 198 -1.13 2.49 -7.79
CA ASP A 198 0.25 2.97 -7.65
C ASP A 198 0.77 3.57 -8.97
N LEU A 199 0.35 3.03 -10.11
CA LEU A 199 0.61 3.64 -11.42
C LEU A 199 0.01 5.05 -11.52
N GLY A 200 -1.12 5.32 -10.85
CA GLY A 200 -1.69 6.67 -10.76
C GLY A 200 -0.74 7.63 -10.03
N ILE A 201 -0.13 7.17 -8.94
CA ILE A 201 0.89 7.94 -8.19
C ILE A 201 2.13 8.18 -9.06
N VAL A 202 2.64 7.13 -9.71
CA VAL A 202 3.82 7.23 -10.60
C VAL A 202 3.56 8.18 -11.78
N ALA A 203 2.37 8.11 -12.38
CA ALA A 203 1.97 9.02 -13.46
C ALA A 203 1.88 10.47 -12.98
N SER A 204 1.32 10.71 -11.79
CA SER A 204 1.29 12.04 -11.18
C SER A 204 2.69 12.57 -10.88
N TYR A 205 3.60 11.74 -10.35
CA TYR A 205 4.99 12.12 -10.15
C TYR A 205 5.65 12.58 -11.46
N TRP A 206 5.48 11.81 -12.54
CA TRP A 206 6.14 12.12 -13.82
C TRP A 206 5.60 13.38 -14.52
N LEU A 207 4.33 13.73 -14.30
CA LEU A 207 3.67 14.83 -15.01
C LEU A 207 3.56 16.12 -14.19
N ILE A 208 3.71 16.04 -12.86
CA ILE A 208 3.54 17.18 -11.95
C ILE A 208 4.86 17.53 -11.24
N LEU A 209 5.65 16.52 -10.86
CA LEU A 209 6.82 16.71 -10.02
C LEU A 209 8.14 16.70 -10.79
N ARG A 210 8.29 15.85 -11.80
CA ARG A 210 9.49 15.81 -12.65
C ARG A 210 9.52 17.00 -13.60
#